data_AF-A0A6I3XHL9-F1
#
_entry.id   AF-A0A6I3XHL9-F1
#
_cell.length_a   1.000
_cell.length_b   1.000
_cell.length_c   1.000
_cell.angle_alpha   90.00
_cell.angle_beta   90.00
_cell.angle_gamma   90.00
#
_symmetry.space_group_name_H-M   'P 1'
#
loop_
_entity.id
_entity.type
_entity.pdbx_description
1 polymer ?
#
loop_
_entity_poly.entity_id
_entity_poly.type
_entity_poly.pdbx_seq_one_letter_code
_entity_poly.pdbx_strand_id
1 'polypeptide(L)'
;MHKRVAAALAAVMVMGAAAAAEPQAESRTATPAEQESFIDWYGSTHEGRGLLRPQFNVTREKGKRGKRRVTATVDGGAQRAVLPLCRQPRAVYEHDPRGRKENRWREAGPAQTLVWIHHASRCGAQPETPVRLLQPLPEMEILMLLQQHASILGSARLLMAGNTSCAPSRSRGYRLTGLDRGKDGLPVLVFESDIAGEARVSVRRSRNELLPWSVACAGPR
;
A
#
# COMPACT_ATOMS: atom_id res chain seq x y z
N MET A 1 69.00 35.26 6.59
CA MET A 1 68.61 35.73 5.25
C MET A 1 67.10 35.70 5.14
N HIS A 2 66.48 36.89 5.11
CA HIS A 2 65.04 37.08 5.00
C HIS A 2 64.58 36.95 3.55
N LYS A 3 63.49 36.22 3.30
CA LYS A 3 62.46 36.63 2.32
C LYS A 3 61.08 36.21 2.82
N ARG A 4 60.32 37.21 3.26
CA ARG A 4 58.85 37.18 3.38
C ARG A 4 58.28 37.38 1.97
N VAL A 5 57.21 36.67 1.62
CA VAL A 5 56.25 37.12 0.59
C VAL A 5 54.86 36.98 1.21
N ALA A 6 54.15 38.11 1.20
CA ALA A 6 52.78 38.28 1.64
C ALA A 6 51.82 38.33 0.42
N ALA A 7 50.52 38.48 0.73
CA ALA A 7 49.37 38.76 -0.15
C ALA A 7 48.63 37.49 -0.66
N ALA A 8 47.30 37.41 -0.67
CA ALA A 8 46.22 38.30 -0.26
C ALA A 8 44.90 37.51 -0.17
N LEU A 9 43.92 38.12 0.50
CA LEU A 9 42.54 37.71 0.66
C LEU A 9 41.80 37.34 -0.63
N ALA A 10 40.91 36.35 -0.53
CA ALA A 10 39.60 36.37 -1.19
C ALA A 10 38.60 35.57 -0.35
N ALA A 11 37.85 36.28 0.49
CA ALA A 11 36.62 35.79 1.08
C ALA A 11 35.54 35.79 0.00
N VAL A 12 34.91 34.65 -0.25
CA VAL A 12 33.64 34.58 -0.98
C VAL A 12 32.64 33.91 -0.06
N MET A 13 31.79 34.74 0.55
CA MET A 13 30.47 34.34 1.02
C MET A 13 29.62 34.03 -0.21
N VAL A 14 29.10 32.80 -0.32
CA VAL A 14 27.86 32.54 -1.06
C VAL A 14 26.86 31.98 -0.07
N MET A 15 25.82 32.78 0.13
CA MET A 15 24.60 32.47 0.86
C MET A 15 23.91 31.22 0.32
N GLY A 16 23.34 30.46 1.26
CA GLY A 16 21.96 30.02 1.16
C GLY A 16 21.61 29.09 0.00
N ALA A 17 21.85 27.80 0.21
CA ALA A 17 20.87 26.80 -0.16
C ALA A 17 20.50 26.04 1.12
N ALA A 18 19.61 26.65 1.91
CA ALA A 18 18.76 25.86 2.80
C ALA A 18 17.97 24.95 1.87
N ALA A 19 18.50 23.75 1.63
CA ALA A 19 17.74 22.65 1.07
C ALA A 19 16.55 22.51 2.01
N ALA A 20 15.39 22.97 1.55
CA ALA A 20 14.12 22.63 2.14
C ALA A 20 14.07 21.11 2.12
N ALA A 21 14.44 20.51 3.25
CA ALA A 21 14.06 19.15 3.56
C ALA A 21 12.54 19.15 3.43
N GLU A 22 12.04 18.60 2.32
CA GLU A 22 10.64 18.27 2.22
C GLU A 22 10.30 17.47 3.48
N PRO A 23 9.33 17.90 4.30
CA PRO A 23 8.95 17.14 5.46
C PRO A 23 8.48 15.79 4.94
N GLN A 24 9.25 14.76 5.24
CA GLN A 24 8.90 13.36 5.06
C GLN A 24 7.44 13.19 5.50
N ALA A 25 6.67 12.43 4.72
CA ALA A 25 5.25 12.20 4.91
C ALA A 25 4.94 11.75 6.34
N GLU A 26 4.71 12.72 7.23
CA GLU A 26 4.45 12.48 8.64
C GLU A 26 3.00 12.01 8.76
N SER A 27 2.83 10.68 8.71
CA SER A 27 1.61 9.99 9.10
C SER A 27 1.34 10.31 10.57
N ARG A 28 0.37 11.18 10.85
CA ARG A 28 -0.05 11.41 12.24
C ARG A 28 -0.97 10.28 12.69
N THR A 29 -0.97 9.99 13.98
CA THR A 29 -2.03 9.17 14.59
C THR A 29 -3.35 9.94 14.62
N ALA A 30 -4.48 9.23 14.56
CA ALA A 30 -5.79 9.83 14.78
C ALA A 30 -5.91 10.34 16.23
N THR A 31 -6.57 11.48 16.42
CA THR A 31 -6.80 12.07 17.74
C THR A 31 -7.82 11.26 18.54
N PRO A 32 -7.81 11.31 19.89
CA PRO A 32 -8.80 10.61 20.70
C PRO A 32 -10.25 10.95 20.32
N ALA A 33 -10.55 12.22 20.04
CA ALA A 33 -11.88 12.65 19.58
C ALA A 33 -12.28 12.04 18.24
N GLU A 34 -11.34 11.89 17.28
CA GLU A 34 -11.60 11.21 16.02
C GLU A 34 -11.89 9.72 16.24
N GLN A 35 -11.14 9.06 17.12
CA GLN A 35 -11.33 7.65 17.45
C GLN A 35 -12.67 7.40 18.15
N GLU A 36 -12.99 8.19 19.18
CA GLU A 36 -14.28 8.13 19.89
C GLU A 36 -15.45 8.39 18.94
N SER A 37 -15.32 9.38 18.04
CA SER A 37 -16.36 9.66 17.05
C SER A 37 -16.63 8.49 16.12
N PHE A 38 -15.60 7.72 15.77
CA PHE A 38 -15.75 6.52 14.95
C PHE A 38 -16.41 5.38 15.72
N ILE A 39 -15.98 5.14 16.96
CA ILE A 39 -16.51 4.06 17.80
C ILE A 39 -18.01 4.28 18.06
N ASP A 40 -18.41 5.51 18.42
CA ASP A 40 -19.81 5.88 18.65
C ASP A 40 -20.67 5.74 17.38
N TRP A 41 -20.17 6.26 16.25
CA TRP A 41 -20.85 6.13 14.96
C TRP A 41 -20.96 4.66 14.50
N TYR A 42 -19.90 3.89 14.63
CA TYR A 42 -19.88 2.50 14.18
C TYR A 42 -20.83 1.64 15.01
N GLY A 43 -20.80 1.81 16.34
CA GLY A 43 -21.66 1.07 17.27
C GLY A 43 -23.16 1.33 17.04
N SER A 44 -23.53 2.56 16.72
CA SER A 44 -24.91 2.93 16.39
C SER A 44 -25.37 2.46 15.00
N THR A 45 -24.44 2.35 14.04
CA THR A 45 -24.79 1.97 12.65
C THR A 45 -24.75 0.45 12.42
N HIS A 46 -23.96 -0.29 13.20
CA HIS A 46 -23.70 -1.71 13.00
C HIS A 46 -24.05 -2.55 14.23
N GLU A 47 -25.26 -2.34 14.78
CA GLU A 47 -25.77 -3.09 15.94
C GLU A 47 -25.56 -4.61 15.77
N GLY A 48 -25.02 -5.26 16.80
CA GLY A 48 -24.73 -6.70 16.80
C GLY A 48 -23.43 -7.13 16.10
N ARG A 49 -22.73 -6.24 15.37
CA ARG A 49 -21.38 -6.51 14.87
C ARG A 49 -20.35 -6.00 15.88
N GLY A 50 -19.82 -6.91 16.70
CA GLY A 50 -18.73 -6.60 17.62
C GLY A 50 -17.57 -5.90 16.90
N LEU A 51 -17.11 -4.78 17.46
CA LEU A 51 -16.02 -3.99 16.90
C LEU A 51 -14.70 -4.74 17.14
N LEU A 52 -14.16 -5.37 16.10
CA LEU A 52 -12.79 -5.86 16.12
C LEU A 52 -11.86 -4.66 15.91
N ARG A 53 -11.28 -4.19 17.03
CA ARG A 53 -10.24 -3.16 17.19
C ARG A 53 -9.91 -2.36 15.90
N PRO A 54 -10.54 -1.20 15.66
CA PRO A 54 -10.31 -0.42 14.46
C PRO A 54 -8.88 0.12 14.41
N GLN A 55 -8.31 0.17 13.20
CA GLN A 55 -7.04 0.81 12.95
C GLN A 55 -7.28 2.16 12.27
N PHE A 56 -6.56 3.19 12.68
CA PHE A 56 -6.72 4.53 12.13
C PHE A 56 -5.46 4.94 11.37
N ASN A 57 -5.66 5.53 10.21
CA ASN A 57 -4.59 6.11 9.41
C ASN A 57 -4.96 7.54 9.04
N VAL A 58 -4.00 8.46 9.13
CA VAL A 58 -4.18 9.84 8.70
C VAL A 58 -3.14 10.20 7.66
N THR A 59 -3.63 10.51 6.47
CA THR A 59 -2.82 10.86 5.32
C THR A 59 -3.07 12.31 4.92
N ARG A 60 -2.08 12.99 4.33
CA ARG A 60 -2.32 14.30 3.69
C ARG A 60 -2.98 14.06 2.33
N GLU A 61 -4.02 14.82 2.02
CA GLU A 61 -4.60 14.78 0.68
C GLU A 61 -3.65 15.43 -0.32
N LYS A 62 -3.31 14.70 -1.39
CA LYS A 62 -2.47 15.22 -2.46
C LYS A 62 -3.14 16.39 -3.17
N GLY A 63 -2.37 17.42 -3.48
CA GLY A 63 -2.83 18.61 -4.19
C GLY A 63 -3.67 19.60 -3.37
N LYS A 64 -3.94 19.33 -2.08
CA LYS A 64 -4.68 20.24 -1.19
C LYS A 64 -3.83 20.59 0.03
N ARG A 65 -3.17 21.75 -0.01
CA ARG A 65 -2.33 22.25 1.09
C ARG A 65 -3.10 22.17 2.42
N GLY A 66 -2.53 21.44 3.38
CA GLY A 66 -3.04 21.33 4.75
C GLY A 66 -4.24 20.40 4.96
N LYS A 67 -4.88 19.88 3.90
CA LYS A 67 -6.04 18.99 4.09
C LYS A 67 -5.56 17.58 4.41
N ARG A 68 -6.03 17.04 5.54
CA ARG A 68 -5.76 15.67 5.99
C ARG A 68 -7.01 14.82 5.81
N ARG A 69 -6.81 13.57 5.39
CA ARG A 69 -7.83 12.54 5.31
C ARG A 69 -7.62 11.56 6.44
N VAL A 70 -8.63 11.37 7.27
CA VAL A 70 -8.64 10.38 8.34
C VAL A 70 -9.45 9.19 7.84
N THR A 71 -8.87 8.01 7.93
CA THR A 71 -9.50 6.74 7.57
C THR A 71 -9.48 5.80 8.76
N ALA A 72 -10.56 5.05 8.95
CA ALA A 72 -10.63 3.95 9.90
C ALA A 72 -10.80 2.63 9.13
N THR A 73 -10.09 1.59 9.52
CA THR A 73 -10.25 0.24 8.95
C THR A 73 -10.73 -0.72 10.03
N VAL A 74 -11.76 -1.48 9.70
CA VAL A 74 -12.30 -2.53 10.58
C VAL A 74 -12.13 -3.86 9.87
N ASP A 75 -11.34 -4.73 10.49
CA ASP A 75 -11.09 -6.07 9.98
C ASP A 75 -12.07 -7.05 10.62
N GLY A 76 -12.75 -7.85 9.79
CA GLY A 76 -13.59 -8.93 10.27
C GLY A 76 -12.76 -10.11 10.80
N GLY A 77 -13.44 -11.18 11.20
CA GLY A 77 -12.78 -12.42 11.60
C GLY A 77 -12.00 -13.04 10.43
N ALA A 78 -10.75 -13.43 10.67
CA ALA A 78 -9.97 -14.19 9.71
C ALA A 78 -10.60 -15.58 9.51
N GLN A 79 -10.86 -15.94 8.27
CA GLN A 79 -11.48 -17.20 7.87
C GLN A 79 -10.52 -18.00 7.00
N ARG A 80 -10.62 -19.32 7.12
CA ARG A 80 -9.95 -20.22 6.19
C ARG A 80 -10.74 -20.28 4.88
N ALA A 81 -10.04 -20.08 3.78
CA ALA A 81 -10.59 -20.29 2.45
C ALA A 81 -10.36 -21.76 2.04
N VAL A 82 -9.11 -22.10 1.80
CA VAL A 82 -8.58 -23.45 1.53
C VAL A 82 -7.24 -23.58 2.26
N LEU A 83 -6.74 -24.77 2.59
CA LEU A 83 -5.38 -24.87 3.16
C LEU A 83 -4.33 -24.61 2.05
N PRO A 84 -3.32 -23.73 2.24
CA PRO A 84 -3.00 -22.90 3.42
C PRO A 84 -3.45 -21.42 3.32
N LEU A 85 -4.46 -21.11 2.52
CA LEU A 85 -5.00 -19.76 2.31
C LEU A 85 -5.93 -19.27 3.43
N CYS A 86 -5.58 -18.12 4.00
CA CYS A 86 -6.44 -17.34 4.87
C CYS A 86 -6.99 -16.12 4.16
N ARG A 87 -8.23 -15.75 4.51
CA ARG A 87 -8.93 -14.56 4.03
C ARG A 87 -9.51 -13.76 5.19
N GLN A 88 -9.52 -12.44 5.08
CA GLN A 88 -10.13 -11.58 6.09
C GLN A 88 -10.80 -10.39 5.41
N PRO A 89 -12.12 -10.18 5.62
CA PRO A 89 -12.78 -9.01 5.09
C PRO A 89 -12.30 -7.76 5.84
N ARG A 90 -12.13 -6.65 5.13
CA ARG A 90 -11.72 -5.34 5.64
C ARG A 90 -12.66 -4.28 5.11
N ALA A 91 -13.32 -3.57 6.01
CA ALA A 91 -14.07 -2.36 5.69
C ALA A 91 -13.20 -1.14 5.93
N VAL A 92 -13.26 -0.16 5.03
CA VAL A 92 -12.54 1.11 5.15
C VAL A 92 -13.58 2.22 5.24
N TYR A 93 -13.38 3.13 6.17
CA TYR A 93 -14.27 4.26 6.41
C TYR A 93 -13.50 5.56 6.32
N GLU A 94 -14.12 6.57 5.73
CA GLU A 94 -13.56 7.91 5.62
C GLU A 94 -14.28 8.88 6.55
N HIS A 95 -13.49 9.71 7.22
CA HIS A 95 -13.98 10.79 8.04
C HIS A 95 -14.31 12.04 7.20
N ASP A 96 -15.51 12.58 7.40
CA ASP A 96 -15.91 13.88 6.91
C ASP A 96 -16.05 14.87 8.07
N PRO A 97 -15.07 15.78 8.27
CA PRO A 97 -15.09 16.71 9.39
C PRO A 97 -16.23 17.75 9.28
N ARG A 98 -16.81 17.93 8.09
CA ARG A 98 -17.94 18.85 7.86
C ARG A 98 -19.29 18.15 7.94
N GLY A 99 -19.29 16.82 8.04
CA GLY A 99 -20.50 16.02 8.17
C GLY A 99 -21.19 16.21 9.53
N ARG A 100 -22.53 16.15 9.50
CA ARG A 100 -23.34 15.94 10.72
C ARG A 100 -22.97 14.60 11.36
N LYS A 101 -23.27 14.41 12.65
CA LYS A 101 -22.87 13.23 13.43
C LYS A 101 -23.16 11.90 12.70
N GLU A 102 -24.35 11.76 12.12
CA GLU A 102 -24.79 10.55 11.39
C GLU A 102 -23.99 10.29 10.09
N ASN A 103 -23.52 11.34 9.41
CA ASN A 103 -22.82 11.26 8.12
C ASN A 103 -21.34 11.64 8.23
N ARG A 104 -20.82 11.70 9.46
CA ARG A 104 -19.43 12.07 9.75
C ARG A 104 -18.44 10.99 9.33
N TRP A 105 -18.92 9.76 9.23
CA TRP A 105 -18.17 8.64 8.71
C TRP A 105 -19.01 7.98 7.63
N ARG A 106 -18.32 7.50 6.60
CA ARG A 106 -18.94 6.75 5.49
C ARG A 106 -18.02 5.65 5.06
N GLU A 107 -18.60 4.54 4.62
CA GLU A 107 -17.82 3.48 3.97
C GLU A 107 -17.15 4.04 2.72
N ALA A 108 -15.88 3.71 2.55
CA ALA A 108 -15.00 4.28 1.54
C ALA A 108 -14.51 3.18 0.60
N GLY A 109 -15.00 3.25 -0.64
CA GLY A 109 -14.62 2.31 -1.69
C GLY A 109 -15.27 0.93 -1.54
N PRO A 110 -14.90 -0.03 -2.41
CA PRO A 110 -15.41 -1.38 -2.32
C PRO A 110 -14.83 -2.10 -1.09
N ALA A 111 -15.61 -3.03 -0.53
CA ALA A 111 -15.14 -3.91 0.53
C ALA A 111 -13.83 -4.58 0.14
N GLN A 112 -12.82 -4.48 1.01
CA GLN A 112 -11.51 -5.07 0.78
C GLN A 112 -11.47 -6.48 1.36
N THR A 113 -10.67 -7.35 0.76
CA THR A 113 -10.35 -8.65 1.34
C THR A 113 -8.84 -8.78 1.43
N LEU A 114 -8.34 -9.21 2.59
CA LEU A 114 -6.94 -9.50 2.82
C LEU A 114 -6.71 -10.99 2.67
N VAL A 115 -5.58 -11.37 2.09
CA VAL A 115 -5.18 -12.77 1.91
C VAL A 115 -3.73 -12.99 2.32
N TRP A 116 -3.46 -14.15 2.91
CA TRP A 116 -2.11 -14.59 3.27
C TRP A 116 -2.05 -16.11 3.40
N ILE A 117 -0.83 -16.65 3.39
CA ILE A 117 -0.57 -18.07 3.61
C ILE A 117 -0.34 -18.32 5.10
N HIS A 118 -1.05 -19.30 5.65
CA HIS A 118 -0.85 -19.79 7.01
C HIS A 118 -1.16 -21.29 7.11
N HIS A 119 -0.16 -22.08 7.51
CA HIS A 119 -0.21 -23.55 7.43
C HIS A 119 -0.95 -24.24 8.59
N ALA A 120 -1.24 -23.56 9.70
CA ALA A 120 -2.02 -24.15 10.79
C ALA A 120 -3.46 -24.46 10.34
N SER A 121 -4.26 -25.15 11.16
CA SER A 121 -5.66 -25.53 10.86
C SER A 121 -6.68 -24.40 11.06
N ARG A 122 -6.31 -23.33 11.77
CA ARG A 122 -7.08 -22.09 11.89
C ARG A 122 -6.23 -20.93 11.39
N CYS A 123 -6.87 -19.87 10.90
CA CYS A 123 -6.13 -18.66 10.55
C CYS A 123 -5.60 -18.02 11.84
N GLY A 124 -4.28 -17.78 11.86
CA GLY A 124 -3.63 -17.07 12.95
C GLY A 124 -3.86 -15.56 12.86
N ALA A 125 -3.06 -14.81 13.63
CA ALA A 125 -3.03 -13.36 13.52
C ALA A 125 -2.69 -12.93 12.09
N GLN A 126 -3.31 -11.82 11.66
CA GLN A 126 -2.97 -11.18 10.39
C GLN A 126 -1.47 -10.81 10.39
N PRO A 127 -0.72 -11.09 9.31
CA PRO A 127 0.65 -10.64 9.21
C PRO A 127 0.72 -9.10 9.16
N GLU A 128 1.90 -8.54 9.40
CA GLU A 128 2.14 -7.09 9.29
C GLU A 128 1.80 -6.57 7.89
N THR A 129 2.05 -7.39 6.87
CA THR A 129 1.92 -7.01 5.46
C THR A 129 1.02 -8.00 4.70
N PRO A 130 -0.30 -8.02 4.98
CA PRO A 130 -1.20 -8.89 4.23
C PRO A 130 -1.36 -8.38 2.79
N VAL A 131 -1.68 -9.29 1.88
CA VAL A 131 -1.90 -8.95 0.47
C VAL A 131 -3.38 -8.60 0.26
N ARG A 132 -3.66 -7.49 -0.40
CA ARG A 132 -5.04 -7.06 -0.70
C ARG A 132 -5.58 -7.74 -1.95
N LEU A 133 -6.77 -8.29 -1.88
CA LEU A 133 -7.52 -8.74 -3.04
C LEU A 133 -8.35 -7.56 -3.58
N LEU A 134 -7.88 -6.96 -4.69
CA LEU A 134 -8.50 -5.79 -5.31
C LEU A 134 -9.68 -6.15 -6.22
N GLN A 135 -9.68 -7.37 -6.74
CA GLN A 135 -10.76 -7.98 -7.51
C GLN A 135 -10.89 -9.46 -7.12
N PRO A 136 -12.10 -10.05 -7.20
CA PRO A 136 -12.29 -11.47 -6.88
C PRO A 136 -11.43 -12.38 -7.78
N LEU A 137 -10.66 -13.27 -7.15
CA LEU A 137 -9.87 -14.31 -7.79
C LEU A 137 -10.23 -15.68 -7.20
N PRO A 138 -10.14 -16.77 -7.98
CA PRO A 138 -10.26 -18.14 -7.48
C PRO A 138 -9.19 -18.44 -6.42
N GLU A 139 -9.56 -19.22 -5.39
CA GLU A 139 -8.68 -19.51 -4.25
C GLU A 139 -7.37 -20.19 -4.65
N MET A 140 -7.42 -21.15 -5.58
CA MET A 140 -6.23 -21.83 -6.09
C MET A 140 -5.30 -20.88 -6.87
N GLU A 141 -5.88 -19.91 -7.59
CA GLU A 141 -5.12 -18.89 -8.30
C GLU A 141 -4.43 -17.94 -7.32
N ILE A 142 -5.13 -17.51 -6.28
CA ILE A 142 -4.55 -16.72 -5.17
C ILE A 142 -3.36 -17.46 -4.55
N LEU A 143 -3.52 -18.74 -4.23
CA LEU A 143 -2.44 -19.56 -3.66
C LEU A 143 -1.21 -19.60 -4.56
N MET A 144 -1.39 -19.89 -5.85
CA MET A 144 -0.28 -19.94 -6.80
C MET A 144 0.43 -18.58 -6.91
N LEU A 145 -0.33 -17.48 -6.99
CA LEU A 145 0.22 -16.13 -7.05
C LEU A 145 1.03 -15.80 -5.79
N LEU A 146 0.49 -16.08 -4.60
CA LEU A 146 1.16 -15.85 -3.33
C LEU A 146 2.43 -16.71 -3.17
N GLN A 147 2.44 -17.94 -3.69
CA GLN A 147 3.62 -18.81 -3.61
C GLN A 147 4.71 -18.42 -4.62
N GLN A 148 4.33 -18.02 -5.83
CA GLN A 148 5.26 -17.79 -6.94
C GLN A 148 5.67 -16.32 -7.11
N HIS A 149 5.12 -15.38 -6.32
CA HIS A 149 5.30 -13.93 -6.53
C HIS A 149 6.77 -13.48 -6.66
N ALA A 150 7.68 -14.04 -5.86
CA ALA A 150 9.09 -13.68 -5.91
C ALA A 150 9.75 -14.09 -7.23
N SER A 151 9.46 -15.30 -7.71
CA SER A 151 9.94 -15.78 -9.02
C SER A 151 9.35 -14.96 -10.17
N ILE A 152 8.03 -14.69 -10.11
CA ILE A 152 7.34 -13.86 -11.10
C ILE A 152 7.96 -12.47 -11.18
N LEU A 153 8.22 -11.82 -10.05
CA LEU A 153 8.87 -10.51 -10.00
C LEU A 153 10.28 -10.57 -10.59
N GLY A 154 11.05 -11.61 -10.26
CA GLY A 154 12.39 -11.84 -10.82
C GLY A 154 12.38 -11.87 -12.34
N SER A 155 11.49 -12.67 -12.93
CA SER A 155 11.31 -12.75 -14.39
C SER A 155 10.72 -11.46 -14.99
N ALA A 156 9.81 -10.79 -14.28
CA ALA A 156 9.18 -9.55 -14.74
C ALA A 156 10.18 -8.38 -14.88
N ARG A 157 11.31 -8.39 -14.16
CA ARG A 157 12.36 -7.37 -14.29
C ARG A 157 12.94 -7.28 -15.70
N LEU A 158 12.93 -8.39 -16.46
CA LEU A 158 13.33 -8.38 -17.87
C LEU A 158 12.33 -7.59 -18.72
N LEU A 159 11.03 -7.78 -18.50
CA LEU A 159 9.98 -6.99 -19.15
C LEU A 159 10.05 -5.52 -18.74
N MET A 160 10.37 -5.24 -17.47
CA MET A 160 10.55 -3.87 -16.99
C MET A 160 11.73 -3.17 -17.70
N ALA A 161 12.81 -3.88 -18.00
CA ALA A 161 13.94 -3.32 -18.73
C ALA A 161 13.57 -2.90 -20.17
N GLY A 162 12.67 -3.64 -20.81
CA GLY A 162 12.16 -3.32 -22.15
C GLY A 162 11.03 -2.27 -22.19
N ASN A 163 10.46 -1.90 -21.03
CA ASN A 163 9.40 -0.90 -20.93
C ASN A 163 9.97 0.41 -20.37
N THR A 164 10.00 1.47 -21.16
CA THR A 164 10.61 2.76 -20.79
C THR A 164 9.99 3.39 -19.53
N SER A 165 8.71 3.15 -19.24
CA SER A 165 8.05 3.62 -18.01
C SER A 165 8.44 2.82 -16.76
N CYS A 166 8.90 1.58 -16.93
CA CYS A 166 9.33 0.69 -15.84
C CYS A 166 10.85 0.59 -15.69
N ALA A 167 11.61 0.89 -16.75
CA ALA A 167 13.06 0.72 -16.79
C ALA A 167 13.81 1.43 -15.65
N PRO A 168 13.40 2.64 -15.17
CA PRO A 168 14.04 3.31 -14.05
C PRO A 168 13.80 2.63 -12.68
N SER A 169 12.74 1.83 -12.55
CA SER A 169 12.36 1.20 -11.28
C SER A 169 12.71 -0.28 -11.21
N ARG A 170 13.22 -0.89 -12.28
CA ARG A 170 13.46 -2.36 -12.39
C ARG A 170 14.32 -2.95 -11.26
N SER A 171 15.28 -2.20 -10.73
CA SER A 171 16.22 -2.65 -9.69
C SER A 171 15.76 -2.32 -8.27
N ARG A 172 14.59 -1.70 -8.09
CA ARG A 172 14.08 -1.31 -6.78
C ARG A 172 13.70 -2.52 -5.93
N GLY A 173 13.65 -2.30 -4.62
CA GLY A 173 13.01 -3.21 -3.69
C GLY A 173 11.51 -3.16 -3.93
N TYR A 174 10.89 -4.31 -4.16
CA TYR A 174 9.45 -4.43 -4.37
C TYR A 174 8.85 -5.38 -3.35
N ARG A 175 7.67 -5.03 -2.85
CA ARG A 175 6.87 -5.85 -1.94
C ARG A 175 5.50 -6.10 -2.56
N LEU A 176 5.00 -7.32 -2.48
CA LEU A 176 3.65 -7.65 -2.92
C LEU A 176 2.64 -6.99 -1.99
N THR A 177 1.73 -6.19 -2.53
CA THR A 177 0.70 -5.47 -1.73
C THR A 177 -0.73 -5.76 -2.20
N GLY A 178 -0.89 -6.31 -3.40
CA GLY A 178 -2.20 -6.72 -3.87
C GLY A 178 -2.19 -7.76 -4.98
N LEU A 179 -3.34 -8.41 -5.13
CA LEU A 179 -3.72 -9.24 -6.25
C LEU A 179 -4.94 -8.61 -6.91
N ASP A 180 -4.94 -8.57 -8.22
CA ASP A 180 -5.98 -7.93 -9.02
C ASP A 180 -6.27 -8.77 -10.27
N ARG A 181 -7.23 -8.32 -11.07
CA ARG A 181 -7.52 -8.86 -12.39
C ARG A 181 -7.43 -7.74 -13.42
N GLY A 182 -6.61 -7.98 -14.45
CA GLY A 182 -6.45 -7.09 -15.59
C GLY A 182 -7.73 -7.00 -16.41
N LYS A 183 -7.83 -5.97 -17.25
CA LYS A 183 -8.95 -5.81 -18.20
C LYS A 183 -9.02 -6.93 -19.23
N ASP A 184 -7.88 -7.57 -19.48
CA ASP A 184 -7.71 -8.77 -20.31
C ASP A 184 -8.10 -10.07 -19.58
N GLY A 185 -8.59 -9.97 -18.34
CA GLY A 185 -8.98 -11.12 -17.52
C GLY A 185 -7.82 -11.84 -16.84
N LEU A 186 -6.57 -11.44 -17.12
CA LEU A 186 -5.40 -12.07 -16.54
C LEU A 186 -5.21 -11.67 -15.06
N PRO A 187 -4.70 -12.57 -14.21
CA PRO A 187 -4.34 -12.19 -12.85
C PRO A 187 -3.18 -11.21 -12.85
N VAL A 188 -3.22 -10.26 -11.92
CA VAL A 188 -2.23 -9.20 -11.79
C VAL A 188 -1.68 -9.20 -10.37
N LEU A 189 -0.35 -9.21 -10.24
CA LEU A 189 0.32 -8.93 -8.99
C LEU A 189 0.63 -7.44 -8.92
N VAL A 190 0.26 -6.80 -7.81
CA VAL A 190 0.51 -5.39 -7.54
C VAL A 190 1.62 -5.29 -6.51
N PHE A 191 2.74 -4.74 -6.95
CA PHE A 191 3.92 -4.50 -6.14
C PHE A 191 4.06 -3.03 -5.83
N GLU A 192 4.43 -2.73 -4.59
CA GLU A 192 4.84 -1.40 -4.16
C GLU A 192 6.36 -1.37 -4.05
N SER A 193 7.00 -0.32 -4.59
CA SER A 193 8.44 -0.13 -4.47
C SER A 193 8.81 0.59 -3.17
N ASP A 194 10.06 0.44 -2.74
CA ASP A 194 10.69 1.20 -1.66
C ASP A 194 10.54 2.74 -1.76
N ILE A 195 10.44 3.30 -2.96
CA ILE A 195 10.23 4.74 -3.21
C ILE A 195 8.77 5.11 -3.50
N ALA A 196 7.79 4.33 -3.02
CA ALA A 196 6.35 4.60 -3.20
C ALA A 196 5.84 4.63 -4.67
N GLY A 197 6.54 3.97 -5.60
CA GLY A 197 6.04 3.62 -6.93
C GLY A 197 5.24 2.32 -6.90
N GLU A 198 4.46 2.07 -7.96
CA GLU A 198 3.67 0.85 -8.13
C GLU A 198 4.11 0.12 -9.40
N ALA A 199 4.28 -1.20 -9.34
CA ALA A 199 4.45 -2.06 -10.50
C ALA A 199 3.33 -3.11 -10.52
N ARG A 200 2.61 -3.18 -11.64
CA ARG A 200 1.54 -4.13 -11.90
C ARG A 200 2.03 -5.14 -12.92
N VAL A 201 2.06 -6.41 -12.54
CA VAL A 201 2.55 -7.51 -13.37
C VAL A 201 1.40 -8.45 -13.69
N SER A 202 0.95 -8.45 -14.94
CA SER A 202 -0.04 -9.43 -15.41
C SER A 202 0.66 -10.75 -15.68
N VAL A 203 0.04 -11.87 -15.31
CA VAL A 203 0.62 -13.20 -15.51
C VAL A 203 -0.25 -14.07 -16.40
N ARG A 204 0.40 -14.97 -17.15
CA ARG A 204 -0.25 -16.05 -17.86
C ARG A 204 0.19 -17.38 -17.28
N ARG A 205 -0.76 -18.30 -17.21
CA ARG A 205 -0.45 -19.69 -16.89
C ARG A 205 0.13 -20.38 -18.11
N SER A 206 1.33 -20.93 -17.96
CA SER A 206 1.95 -21.84 -18.92
C SER A 206 2.23 -23.15 -18.20
N ARG A 207 1.47 -24.19 -18.54
CA ARG A 207 1.50 -25.49 -17.83
C ARG A 207 1.27 -25.31 -16.31
N ASN A 208 2.32 -25.48 -15.51
CA ASN A 208 2.30 -25.38 -14.04
C ASN A 208 3.01 -24.13 -13.52
N GLU A 209 3.43 -23.21 -14.40
CA GLU A 209 4.15 -22.00 -14.04
C GLU A 209 3.33 -20.75 -14.39
N LEU A 210 3.47 -19.71 -13.57
CA LEU A 210 2.96 -18.38 -13.86
C LEU A 210 4.10 -17.55 -14.45
N LEU A 211 3.96 -17.19 -15.72
CA LEU A 211 4.93 -16.37 -16.43
C LEU A 211 4.44 -14.93 -16.52
N PRO A 212 5.30 -13.93 -16.27
CA PRO A 212 4.94 -12.54 -16.46
C PRO A 212 4.68 -12.29 -17.95
N TRP A 213 3.56 -11.63 -18.23
CA TRP A 213 3.09 -11.35 -19.59
C TRP A 213 3.23 -9.86 -19.94
N SER A 214 2.85 -8.98 -19.02
CA SER A 214 2.94 -7.54 -19.21
C SER A 214 3.23 -6.84 -17.88
N VAL A 215 3.86 -5.68 -17.98
CA VAL A 215 4.18 -4.83 -16.83
C VAL A 215 3.71 -3.40 -17.08
N ALA A 216 3.13 -2.79 -16.05
CA ALA A 216 2.81 -1.38 -16.02
C ALA A 216 3.37 -0.76 -14.74
N CYS A 217 4.11 0.33 -14.85
CA CYS A 217 4.69 1.01 -13.70
C CYS A 217 4.16 2.43 -13.61
N ALA A 218 3.80 2.82 -12.40
CA ALA A 218 3.50 4.19 -12.05
C ALA A 218 4.61 4.70 -11.14
N GLY A 219 5.16 5.87 -11.47
CA GLY A 219 6.14 6.55 -10.62
C GLY A 219 5.53 6.91 -9.25
N PRO A 220 6.38 7.31 -8.29
CA PRO A 220 5.91 7.84 -7.02
C PRO A 220 4.86 8.91 -7.27
N ARG A 221 3.66 8.68 -6.76
CA ARG A 221 2.62 9.71 -6.77
C ARG A 221 2.95 10.80 -5.77
#